data_AF-A0A3M1U3T0-F1
#
_entry.id   AF-A0A3M1U3T0-F1
#
_cell.length_a   1.000
_cell.length_b   1.000
_cell.length_c   1.000
_cell.angle_alpha   90.00
_cell.angle_beta   90.00
_cell.angle_gamma   90.00
#
_symmetry.space_group_name_H-M   'P 1'
#
loop_
_entity.id
_entity.type
_entity.pdbx_description
1 polymer ?
#
loop_
_entity_poly.entity_id
_entity_poly.type
_entity_poly.pdbx_seq_one_letter_code
_entity_poly.pdbx_strand_id
1 'polypeptide(L)'
;MEVVVLGCGTSHGVPMVACSCEVCRSEDPKNHRTRCAIYVTDGESGLLVDAPPELRLQLTRERIERVDAVLLTHTHADHVMGLDDVRRFNELTGQPMPVYGRDSTLDDVRRIFAYAFDPSAQQGG
;
A
#
# COMPACT_ATOMS: atom_id res chain seq x y z
N MET A 1 17.70 -9.45 6.88
CA MET A 1 16.86 -8.24 6.79
C MET A 1 17.06 -7.61 5.43
N GLU A 2 15.96 -7.48 4.69
CA GLU A 2 15.88 -6.92 3.34
C GLU A 2 14.82 -5.81 3.32
N VAL A 3 15.05 -4.80 2.48
CA VAL A 3 14.11 -3.70 2.24
C VAL A 3 13.87 -3.58 0.74
N VAL A 4 12.63 -3.72 0.33
CA VAL A 4 12.19 -3.61 -1.06
C VAL A 4 11.49 -2.27 -1.26
N VAL A 5 11.98 -1.47 -2.20
CA VAL A 5 11.33 -0.20 -2.58
C VAL A 5 10.19 -0.50 -3.54
N LEU A 6 8.96 -0.45 -3.03
CA LEU A 6 7.76 -0.69 -3.82
C LEU A 6 7.46 0.50 -4.74
N GLY A 7 7.62 1.71 -4.21
CA GLY A 7 7.51 2.95 -4.98
C GLY A 7 8.33 4.07 -4.34
N CYS A 8 8.72 5.04 -5.17
CA CYS A 8 9.54 6.20 -4.78
C CYS A 8 9.06 7.50 -5.44
N GLY A 9 7.81 7.51 -5.91
CA GLY A 9 7.15 8.68 -6.49
C GLY A 9 6.62 9.64 -5.44
N THR A 10 6.25 10.83 -5.89
CA THR A 10 5.46 11.79 -5.11
C THR A 10 4.02 11.29 -4.94
N SER A 11 3.15 12.05 -4.29
CA SER A 11 1.71 11.74 -4.18
C SER A 11 1.00 11.55 -5.53
N HIS A 12 1.54 12.13 -6.62
CA HIS A 12 1.01 11.97 -7.97
C HIS A 12 1.64 10.79 -8.74
N GLY A 13 2.74 10.21 -8.25
CA GLY A 13 3.58 9.32 -9.03
C GLY A 13 4.31 10.04 -10.18
N VAL A 14 5.01 9.26 -11.00
CA VAL A 14 5.62 9.72 -12.26
C VAL A 14 5.44 8.61 -13.31
N PRO A 15 4.89 8.90 -14.50
CA PRO A 15 4.41 10.19 -14.99
C PRO A 15 3.21 10.76 -14.21
N MET A 16 3.15 12.09 -14.11
CA MET A 16 1.98 12.78 -13.53
C MET A 16 0.86 12.91 -14.58
N VAL A 17 -0.39 12.86 -14.12
CA VAL A 17 -1.58 13.08 -14.97
C VAL A 17 -1.45 14.41 -15.72
N ALA A 18 -1.64 14.35 -17.04
CA ALA A 18 -1.57 15.51 -17.95
C ALA A 18 -0.23 16.30 -17.92
N CYS A 19 0.87 15.71 -17.44
CA CYS A 19 2.19 16.34 -17.49
C CYS A 19 2.98 15.92 -18.74
N SER A 20 3.60 16.90 -19.40
CA SER A 20 4.37 16.69 -20.63
C SER A 20 5.85 17.08 -20.50
N CYS A 21 6.36 17.19 -19.27
CA CYS A 21 7.77 17.51 -19.03
C CYS A 21 8.68 16.36 -19.48
N GLU A 22 9.97 16.65 -19.58
CA GLU A 22 11.00 15.67 -20.01
C GLU A 22 10.98 14.39 -19.17
N VAL A 23 10.86 14.51 -17.84
CA VAL A 23 10.84 13.34 -16.94
C VAL A 23 9.59 12.48 -17.15
N CYS A 24 8.41 13.09 -17.30
CA CYS A 24 7.16 12.35 -17.51
C CYS A 24 7.07 11.71 -18.90
N ARG A 25 7.86 12.17 -19.87
CA ARG A 25 7.98 11.59 -21.21
C ARG A 25 9.18 10.65 -21.36
N SER A 26 9.97 10.45 -20.30
CA SER A 26 11.18 9.65 -20.35
C SER A 26 10.87 8.18 -20.61
N GLU A 27 11.64 7.58 -21.53
CA GLU A 27 11.62 6.13 -21.77
C GLU A 27 12.48 5.35 -20.76
N ASP A 28 13.26 6.03 -19.90
CA ASP A 28 14.01 5.37 -18.83
C ASP A 28 13.03 4.80 -17.79
N PRO A 29 12.98 3.47 -17.58
CA PRO A 29 12.05 2.86 -16.63
C PRO A 29 12.26 3.35 -15.19
N LYS A 30 13.42 3.87 -14.81
CA LYS A 30 13.66 4.45 -13.47
C LYS A 30 12.91 5.76 -13.23
N ASN A 31 12.43 6.41 -14.28
CA ASN A 31 11.58 7.58 -14.18
C ASN A 31 10.09 7.22 -14.03
N HIS A 32 9.72 5.94 -14.13
CA HIS A 32 8.36 5.46 -13.87
C HIS A 32 8.24 5.04 -12.41
N ARG A 33 7.59 5.87 -11.61
CA ARG A 33 7.56 5.76 -10.14
C ARG A 33 6.13 5.73 -9.65
N THR A 34 5.72 4.61 -9.07
CA THR A 34 4.49 4.51 -8.28
C THR A 34 4.65 5.24 -6.94
N ARG A 35 3.55 5.50 -6.23
CA ARG A 35 3.60 6.22 -4.95
C ARG A 35 4.38 5.47 -3.88
N CYS A 36 4.90 6.23 -2.92
CA CYS A 36 5.87 5.77 -1.95
C CYS A 36 5.32 4.62 -1.10
N ALA A 37 6.07 3.53 -1.05
CA ALA A 37 5.88 2.42 -0.13
C ALA A 37 7.16 1.59 -0.06
N ILE A 38 7.37 0.91 1.06
CA ILE A 38 8.43 -0.09 1.20
C ILE A 38 7.89 -1.36 1.83
N TYR A 39 8.54 -2.47 1.53
CA TYR A 39 8.32 -3.75 2.20
C TYR A 39 9.60 -4.17 2.91
N VAL A 40 9.50 -4.54 4.17
CA VAL A 40 10.63 -4.95 5.01
C VAL A 40 10.42 -6.39 5.42
N THR A 41 11.46 -7.22 5.26
CA THR A 41 11.37 -8.65 5.61
C THR A 41 12.67 -9.17 6.20
N ASP A 42 12.57 -10.21 7.02
CA ASP A 42 13.68 -11.05 7.45
C ASP A 42 13.71 -12.42 6.74
N GLY A 43 12.79 -12.67 5.81
CA GLY A 43 12.59 -13.94 5.12
C GLY A 43 11.49 -14.82 5.74
N GLU A 44 11.07 -14.54 6.98
CA GLU A 44 10.03 -15.28 7.69
C GLU A 44 8.77 -14.43 7.92
N SER A 45 8.97 -13.11 8.11
CA SER A 45 7.93 -12.12 8.35
C SER A 45 8.01 -10.95 7.38
N GLY A 46 6.88 -10.32 7.10
CA GLY A 46 6.72 -9.19 6.18
C GLY A 46 6.02 -8.00 6.80
N LEU A 47 6.68 -6.84 6.80
CA LEU A 47 6.09 -5.56 7.19
C LEU A 47 5.93 -4.67 5.95
N LEU A 48 4.68 -4.30 5.65
CA LEU A 48 4.39 -3.28 4.66
C LEU A 48 4.40 -1.90 5.34
N VAL A 49 5.10 -0.92 4.77
CA VAL A 49 5.06 0.47 5.21
C VAL A 49 4.34 1.30 4.15
N ASP A 50 3.18 1.83 4.55
CA ASP A 50 2.15 2.48 3.72
C ASP A 50 1.51 1.57 2.65
N ALA A 51 0.32 1.95 2.20
CA ALA A 51 -0.53 1.22 1.27
C ALA A 51 -1.06 2.16 0.17
N PRO A 52 -0.24 2.51 -0.84
CA PRO A 52 -0.62 3.41 -1.92
C PRO A 52 -1.65 2.77 -2.86
N PRO A 53 -2.38 3.54 -3.68
CA PRO A 53 -3.31 2.99 -4.67
C PRO A 53 -2.74 1.98 -5.68
N GLU A 54 -1.43 1.99 -5.93
CA GLU A 54 -0.78 0.98 -6.76
C GLU A 54 -0.37 -0.28 -5.99
N LEU A 55 -0.77 -0.46 -4.72
CA LEU A 55 -0.27 -1.53 -3.85
C LEU A 55 -0.36 -2.90 -4.52
N ARG A 56 -1.53 -3.30 -5.06
CA ARG A 56 -1.65 -4.55 -5.83
C ARG A 56 -0.59 -4.71 -6.91
N LEU A 57 -0.33 -3.67 -7.69
CA LEU A 57 0.67 -3.70 -8.77
C LEU A 57 2.08 -3.81 -8.20
N GLN A 58 2.37 -3.11 -7.12
CA GLN A 58 3.67 -3.17 -6.44
C GLN A 58 3.94 -4.56 -5.86
N LEU A 59 2.99 -5.15 -5.12
CA LEU A 59 3.14 -6.47 -4.52
C LEU A 59 3.28 -7.56 -5.57
N THR A 60 2.49 -7.50 -6.65
CA THR A 60 2.58 -8.49 -7.75
C THR A 60 3.86 -8.35 -8.57
N ARG A 61 4.35 -7.13 -8.79
CA ARG A 61 5.65 -6.87 -9.45
C ARG A 61 6.80 -7.54 -8.69
N GLU A 62 6.80 -7.42 -7.37
CA GLU A 62 7.84 -7.98 -6.49
C GLU A 62 7.56 -9.42 -6.04
N ARG A 63 6.44 -10.02 -6.47
CA ARG A 63 6.00 -11.37 -6.06
C ARG A 63 5.95 -11.54 -4.53
N ILE A 64 5.43 -10.53 -3.84
CA ILE A 64 5.23 -10.59 -2.39
C ILE A 64 3.95 -11.39 -2.11
N GLU A 65 4.14 -12.55 -1.48
CA GLU A 65 3.06 -13.50 -1.16
C GLU A 65 2.66 -13.49 0.32
N ARG A 66 3.36 -12.71 1.15
CA ARG A 66 3.14 -12.60 2.58
C ARG A 66 3.26 -11.15 3.06
N VAL A 67 2.30 -10.73 3.88
CA VAL A 67 2.35 -9.51 4.69
C VAL A 67 1.80 -9.90 6.06
N ASP A 68 2.53 -9.63 7.13
CA ASP A 68 2.14 -9.97 8.50
C ASP A 68 1.66 -8.73 9.28
N ALA A 69 2.05 -7.54 8.84
CA ALA A 69 1.58 -6.28 9.40
C ALA A 69 1.70 -5.13 8.39
N VAL A 70 0.89 -4.09 8.61
CA VAL A 70 0.99 -2.81 7.90
C VAL A 70 1.33 -1.71 8.92
N LEU A 71 2.31 -0.87 8.60
CA LEU A 71 2.62 0.36 9.33
C LEU A 71 2.28 1.56 8.46
N LEU A 72 1.36 2.41 8.93
CA LEU A 72 0.96 3.63 8.25
C LEU A 72 1.68 4.84 8.84
N THR A 73 2.31 5.62 7.97
CA THR A 73 3.01 6.85 8.37
C THR A 73 2.02 7.98 8.67
N HIS A 74 1.02 8.17 7.81
CA HIS A 74 -0.06 9.17 7.92
C HIS A 74 -1.21 8.84 6.94
N THR A 75 -2.27 9.67 6.90
CA THR A 75 -3.54 9.35 6.22
C THR A 75 -3.80 10.09 4.92
N HIS A 76 -2.75 10.62 4.26
CA HIS A 76 -2.91 11.13 2.91
C HIS A 76 -3.24 9.99 1.93
N ALA A 77 -4.01 10.31 0.89
CA ALA A 77 -4.58 9.32 -0.02
C ALA A 77 -3.54 8.43 -0.69
N ASP A 78 -2.37 8.98 -1.02
CA ASP A 78 -1.24 8.28 -1.59
C ASP A 78 -0.57 7.26 -0.66
N HIS A 79 -0.94 7.21 0.63
CA HIS A 79 -0.40 6.27 1.61
C HIS A 79 -1.42 5.26 2.14
N VAL A 80 -2.72 5.43 1.88
CA VAL A 80 -3.76 4.56 2.48
C VAL A 80 -4.76 3.98 1.50
N MET A 81 -4.89 4.54 0.29
CA MET A 81 -5.98 4.18 -0.63
C MET A 81 -5.79 2.83 -1.33
N GLY A 82 -4.71 2.10 -1.05
CA GLY A 82 -4.52 0.69 -1.42
C GLY A 82 -4.83 -0.30 -0.30
N LEU A 83 -5.30 0.14 0.88
CA LEU A 83 -5.54 -0.75 2.02
C LEU A 83 -6.54 -1.88 1.72
N ASP A 84 -7.47 -1.71 0.77
CA ASP A 84 -8.40 -2.79 0.40
C ASP A 84 -7.68 -4.04 -0.14
N ASP A 85 -6.57 -3.86 -0.87
CA ASP A 85 -5.80 -4.98 -1.44
C ASP A 85 -5.22 -5.91 -0.34
N VAL A 86 -5.05 -5.39 0.88
CA VAL A 86 -4.53 -6.13 2.02
C VAL A 86 -5.50 -7.23 2.48
N ARG A 87 -6.80 -7.10 2.14
CA ARG A 87 -7.81 -8.12 2.48
C ARG A 87 -7.45 -9.51 1.96
N ARG A 88 -6.69 -9.60 0.86
CA ARG A 88 -6.26 -10.87 0.31
C ARG A 88 -5.38 -11.66 1.28
N PHE A 89 -4.57 -10.97 2.08
CA PHE A 89 -3.78 -11.61 3.14
C PHE A 89 -4.64 -12.07 4.31
N ASN A 90 -5.72 -11.35 4.63
CA ASN A 90 -6.69 -11.81 5.63
C ASN A 90 -7.36 -13.12 5.19
N GLU A 91 -7.74 -13.21 3.92
CA GLU A 91 -8.33 -14.43 3.33
C GLU A 91 -7.37 -15.62 3.37
N LEU A 92 -6.08 -15.38 3.06
CA LEU A 92 -5.06 -16.43 3.06
C LEU A 92 -4.70 -16.92 4.47
N THR A 93 -4.70 -16.04 5.45
CA THR A 93 -4.31 -16.35 6.84
C THR A 93 -5.50 -16.73 7.73
N GLY A 94 -6.72 -16.35 7.34
CA GLY A 94 -7.92 -16.43 8.17
C GLY A 94 -7.89 -15.50 9.38
N GLN A 95 -7.00 -14.50 9.40
CA GLN A 95 -6.81 -13.57 10.51
C GLN A 95 -6.93 -12.11 10.03
N PRO A 96 -7.40 -11.18 10.87
CA PRO A 96 -7.39 -9.76 10.52
C PRO A 96 -5.96 -9.22 10.44
N MET A 97 -5.66 -8.44 9.40
CA MET A 97 -4.37 -7.77 9.28
C MET A 97 -4.12 -6.80 10.45
N PRO A 98 -3.01 -6.95 11.19
CA PRO A 98 -2.55 -5.92 12.11
C PRO A 98 -2.14 -4.64 11.35
N VAL A 99 -2.80 -3.52 11.67
CA VAL A 99 -2.47 -2.20 11.13
C VAL A 99 -2.02 -1.29 12.26
N TYR A 100 -0.81 -0.76 12.15
CA TYR A 100 -0.17 0.12 13.11
C TYR A 100 -0.07 1.53 12.57
N GLY A 101 -0.15 2.51 13.46
CA GLY A 101 -0.05 3.93 13.14
C GLY A 101 -0.33 4.75 14.39
N ARG A 102 -0.24 6.08 14.27
CA ARG A 102 -0.68 6.99 15.33
C ARG A 102 -2.21 6.87 15.53
N ASP A 103 -2.72 7.13 16.72
CA ASP A 103 -4.17 7.04 17.00
C ASP A 103 -5.01 7.84 16.00
N SER A 104 -4.62 9.08 15.71
CA SER A 104 -5.29 9.93 14.71
C SER A 104 -5.29 9.32 13.31
N THR A 105 -4.23 8.61 12.94
CA THR A 105 -4.12 7.90 11.65
C THR A 105 -5.11 6.74 11.62
N LEU A 106 -5.20 5.97 12.71
CA LEU A 106 -6.10 4.82 12.79
C LEU A 106 -7.58 5.24 12.83
N ASP A 107 -7.91 6.37 13.47
CA ASP A 107 -9.28 6.91 13.48
C ASP A 107 -9.74 7.33 12.08
N ASP A 108 -8.86 7.98 11.32
CA ASP A 108 -9.11 8.32 9.93
C ASP A 108 -9.27 7.06 9.05
N VAL A 109 -8.44 6.04 9.24
CA VAL A 109 -8.56 4.76 8.51
C VAL A 109 -9.90 4.11 8.78
N ARG A 110 -10.37 4.06 10.04
CA ARG A 110 -11.70 3.53 10.39
C ARG A 110 -12.82 4.32 9.71
N ARG A 111 -12.67 5.64 9.57
CA ARG A 111 -13.64 6.49 8.87
C ARG A 111 -13.64 6.25 7.36
N ILE A 112 -12.46 6.16 6.73
CA ILE A 112 -12.31 5.99 5.28
C ILE A 112 -12.76 4.59 4.84
N PHE A 113 -12.36 3.56 5.58
CA PHE A 113 -12.61 2.15 5.30
C PHE A 113 -13.64 1.55 6.25
N ALA A 114 -14.70 2.30 6.58
CA ALA A 114 -15.70 1.90 7.59
C ALA A 114 -16.28 0.50 7.33
N TYR A 115 -16.45 0.11 6.07
CA TYR A 115 -16.94 -1.21 5.67
C TYR A 115 -16.01 -2.36 6.13
N ALA A 116 -14.69 -2.13 6.22
CA ALA A 116 -13.73 -3.14 6.65
C ALA A 116 -13.81 -3.43 8.15
N PHE A 117 -14.46 -2.55 8.93
CA PHE A 117 -14.64 -2.67 10.37
C PHE A 117 -16.09 -3.00 10.76
N ASP A 118 -17.00 -3.15 9.79
CA ASP A 118 -18.39 -3.50 10.02
C ASP A 118 -18.61 -5.01 9.73
N PRO A 119 -18.85 -5.84 10.77
CA PRO A 119 -19.10 -7.27 10.58
C PRO A 119 -20.34 -7.57 9.72
N SER A 120 -21.28 -6.64 9.61
CA SER A 120 -22.49 -6.80 8.79
C SER A 120 -22.27 -6.47 7.30
N ALA A 121 -21.17 -5.80 6.97
CA ALA A 121 -20.82 -5.39 5.61
C ALA A 121 -20.05 -6.45 4.80
N GLN A 122 -19.65 -7.57 5.42
CA GLN A 122 -18.99 -8.69 4.73
C GLN A 122 -19.99 -9.48 3.85
N GLN A 123 -20.37 -8.91 2.70
CA GLN A 123 -21.13 -9.60 1.64
C GLN A 123 -20.40 -9.60 0.29
N GLY A 124 -19.14 -9.15 0.23
CA GLY A 124 -18.32 -9.13 -0.99
C GLY A 124 -17.21 -10.18 -0.96
N GLY A 125 -16.94 -10.80 -2.11
CA GLY A 125 -15.95 -11.87 -2.29
C GLY A 125 -14.54 -11.40 -2.58
#